data_AF-A0A0B2A2Q3-F1
#
_entry.id   AF-A0A0B2A2Q3-F1
#
_cell.length_a   1.000
_cell.length_b   1.000
_cell.length_c   1.000
_cell.angle_alpha   90.00
_cell.angle_beta   90.00
_cell.angle_gamma   90.00
#
_symmetry.space_group_name_H-M   'P 1'
#
loop_
_entity.id
_entity.type
_entity.pdbx_description
1 polymer ?
#
loop_
_entity_poly.entity_id
_entity_poly.type
_entity_poly.pdbx_seq_one_letter_code
_entity_poly.pdbx_strand_id
1 'polypeptide(L)'
;MEAIDARYKVGQAFDAVDTEFIRAYAAPNQDVLGSGTTAELAGTQGFSVSRGSGTHTCKIGGTVGHYGGPINYSWKASTKFTRGSGIKAATLHAYARGYGIIGSHGIGLVYSSTPRVTTTSSSYYFNRSGSYSALEVYFTIYVDASCSYSSGSYTVKSPLAWE
;
A
#
# COMPACT_ATOMS: atom_id res chain seq x y z
N MET A 1 1.22 -3.81 10.01
CA MET A 1 0.22 -3.56 8.95
C MET A 1 -0.49 -4.83 8.48
N GLU A 2 0.21 -5.84 7.93
CA GLU A 2 -0.46 -7.03 7.31
C GLU A 2 -1.50 -7.74 8.20
N ALA A 3 -1.31 -7.76 9.53
CA ALA A 3 -2.28 -8.38 10.45
C ALA A 3 -3.56 -7.56 10.65
N ILE A 4 -3.48 -6.21 10.61
CA ILE A 4 -4.63 -5.32 10.75
C ILE A 4 -5.44 -5.33 9.44
N ASP A 5 -4.75 -5.29 8.30
CA ASP A 5 -5.37 -5.28 6.96
C ASP A 5 -6.26 -6.49 6.67
N ALA A 6 -5.97 -7.64 7.30
CA ALA A 6 -6.73 -8.87 7.13
C ALA A 6 -7.85 -9.05 8.19
N ARG A 7 -7.81 -8.31 9.31
CA ARG A 7 -8.75 -8.47 10.43
C ARG A 7 -10.03 -7.65 10.28
N TYR A 8 -9.98 -6.54 9.56
CA TYR A 8 -11.08 -5.56 9.52
C TYR A 8 -11.65 -5.36 8.12
N LYS A 9 -12.96 -5.17 8.04
CA LYS A 9 -13.65 -4.75 6.81
C LYS A 9 -13.66 -3.22 6.72
N VAL A 10 -13.80 -2.69 5.51
CA VAL A 10 -14.05 -1.25 5.32
C VAL A 10 -15.33 -0.87 6.07
N GLY A 11 -15.28 0.23 6.82
CA GLY A 11 -16.38 0.68 7.67
C GLY A 11 -16.39 0.09 9.08
N GLN A 12 -15.43 -0.77 9.42
CA GLN A 12 -15.32 -1.39 10.74
C GLN A 12 -14.32 -0.61 11.61
N ALA A 13 -14.75 -0.24 12.83
CA ALA A 13 -13.87 0.35 13.83
C ALA A 13 -12.83 -0.66 14.35
N PHE A 14 -11.66 -0.17 14.72
CA PHE A 14 -10.60 -0.96 15.32
C PHE A 14 -10.86 -1.25 16.80
N ASP A 15 -10.18 -2.28 17.31
CA ASP A 15 -10.13 -2.49 18.76
C ASP A 15 -9.22 -1.43 19.41
N ALA A 16 -9.19 -1.39 20.75
CA ALA A 16 -8.44 -0.37 21.47
C ALA A 16 -6.93 -0.41 21.18
N VAL A 17 -6.36 -1.60 20.97
CA VAL A 17 -4.91 -1.77 20.72
C VAL A 17 -4.56 -1.26 19.33
N ASP A 18 -5.33 -1.66 18.31
CA ASP A 18 -5.10 -1.23 16.94
C ASP A 18 -5.44 0.26 16.75
N THR A 19 -6.38 0.81 17.54
CA THR A 19 -6.67 2.25 17.58
C THR A 19 -5.48 3.06 18.09
N GLU A 20 -4.84 2.61 19.18
CA GLU A 20 -3.67 3.30 19.72
C GLU A 20 -2.45 3.19 18.81
N PHE A 21 -2.27 2.06 18.12
CA PHE A 21 -1.26 1.94 17.05
C PHE A 21 -1.48 3.00 15.96
N ILE A 22 -2.69 3.11 15.42
CA ILE A 22 -2.98 4.10 14.36
C ILE A 22 -2.82 5.52 14.89
N ARG A 23 -3.18 5.81 16.14
CA ARG A 23 -2.95 7.14 16.74
C ARG A 23 -1.46 7.48 16.86
N ALA A 24 -0.61 6.50 17.18
CA ALA A 24 0.83 6.72 17.32
C ALA A 24 1.52 7.04 15.99
N TYR A 25 1.03 6.48 14.88
CA TYR A 25 1.56 6.67 13.52
C TYR A 25 0.74 7.64 12.67
N ALA A 26 -0.40 8.11 13.17
CA ALA A 26 -1.10 9.21 12.54
C ALA A 26 -0.12 10.39 12.49
N ALA A 27 0.08 10.95 11.29
CA ALA A 27 0.82 12.20 11.14
C ALA A 27 0.28 13.18 12.20
N PRO A 28 1.15 13.91 12.93
CA PRO A 28 0.72 14.73 14.06
C PRO A 28 -0.38 15.69 13.60
N ASN A 29 -1.63 15.30 13.86
CA ASN A 29 -2.85 16.02 13.49
C ASN A 29 -3.06 17.20 14.45
N GLN A 30 -1.97 17.87 14.87
CA GLN A 30 -2.05 19.02 15.76
C GLN A 30 -2.78 20.21 15.15
N ASP A 31 -3.23 20.14 13.88
CA ASP A 31 -3.96 21.26 13.30
C ASP A 31 -5.02 20.93 12.22
N VAL A 32 -5.50 19.68 12.12
CA VAL A 32 -6.50 19.33 11.07
C VAL A 32 -7.85 20.05 11.24
N LEU A 33 -8.12 20.63 12.42
CA LEU A 33 -9.33 21.41 12.69
C LEU A 33 -9.07 22.90 12.99
N GLY A 34 -7.81 23.33 13.04
CA GLY A 34 -7.41 24.65 13.56
C GLY A 34 -6.66 25.55 12.56
N SER A 35 -5.84 24.97 11.69
CA SER A 35 -5.17 25.70 10.61
C SER A 35 -5.32 24.92 9.31
N GLY A 36 -5.78 25.57 8.25
CA GLY A 36 -6.11 24.95 6.95
C GLY A 36 -4.94 24.36 6.17
N THR A 37 -3.93 23.81 6.85
CA THR A 37 -2.75 23.16 6.29
C THR A 37 -2.79 21.67 6.63
N THR A 38 -3.28 20.87 5.68
CA THR A 38 -3.17 19.41 5.68
C THR A 38 -1.69 19.02 5.61
N ALA A 39 -1.07 18.77 6.75
CA ALA A 39 0.29 18.24 6.79
C ALA A 39 0.32 16.81 6.20
N GLU A 40 1.00 16.67 5.06
CA GLU A 40 1.75 15.49 4.57
C GLU A 40 1.08 14.10 4.51
N LEU A 41 -0.24 13.97 4.29
CA LEU A 41 -0.79 12.67 3.80
C LEU A 41 -0.53 12.46 2.31
N ALA A 42 -0.14 13.49 1.57
CA ALA A 42 0.15 13.41 0.14
C ALA A 42 1.66 13.33 -0.10
N GLY A 43 2.07 12.43 -1.00
CA GLY A 43 3.47 12.23 -1.32
C GLY A 43 3.66 11.27 -2.48
N THR A 44 4.90 11.15 -2.94
CA THR A 44 5.30 10.11 -3.88
C THR A 44 6.64 9.54 -3.45
N GLN A 45 6.73 8.21 -3.38
CA GLN A 45 7.94 7.50 -3.00
C GLN A 45 8.40 6.59 -4.14
N GLY A 46 9.66 6.77 -4.54
CA GLY A 46 10.33 5.85 -5.45
C GLY A 46 10.86 4.62 -4.74
N PHE A 47 10.88 3.48 -5.42
CA PHE A 47 11.49 2.25 -4.92
C PHE A 47 12.13 1.44 -6.04
N SER A 48 13.14 0.64 -5.69
CA SER A 48 13.72 -0.39 -6.55
C SER A 48 14.22 -1.52 -5.66
N VAL A 49 13.56 -2.67 -5.73
CA VAL A 49 13.84 -3.83 -4.89
C VAL A 49 14.11 -5.04 -5.79
N SER A 50 15.18 -5.76 -5.48
CA SER A 50 15.53 -7.02 -6.11
C SER A 50 15.78 -8.05 -5.04
N ARG A 51 15.21 -9.25 -5.19
CA ARG A 51 15.45 -10.38 -4.30
C ARG A 51 15.73 -11.62 -5.14
N GLY A 52 16.58 -12.51 -4.61
CA GLY A 52 16.87 -13.80 -5.20
C GLY A 52 16.59 -14.96 -4.26
N SER A 53 16.37 -16.14 -4.83
CA SER A 53 16.36 -17.43 -4.14
C SER A 53 17.17 -18.41 -5.00
N GLY A 54 18.38 -18.77 -4.55
CA GLY A 54 19.34 -19.50 -5.38
C GLY A 54 19.69 -18.74 -6.66
N THR A 55 19.52 -19.36 -7.82
CA THR A 55 19.75 -18.76 -9.14
C THR A 55 18.54 -17.97 -9.68
N HIS A 56 17.45 -17.89 -8.91
CA HIS A 56 16.21 -17.25 -9.32
C HIS A 56 16.14 -15.80 -8.83
N THR A 57 16.12 -14.83 -9.74
CA THR A 57 16.08 -13.40 -9.38
C THR A 57 14.78 -12.73 -9.83
N CYS A 58 14.23 -11.86 -8.99
CA CYS A 58 13.01 -11.12 -9.27
C CYS A 58 13.19 -9.66 -8.84
N LYS A 59 12.82 -8.73 -9.72
CA LYS A 59 12.96 -7.29 -9.48
C LYS A 59 11.64 -6.56 -9.71
N ILE A 60 11.34 -5.64 -8.81
CA ILE A 60 10.30 -4.62 -8.96
C ILE A 60 10.89 -3.24 -8.70
N GLY A 61 10.45 -2.24 -9.44
CA GLY A 61 10.83 -0.85 -9.18
C GLY A 61 9.86 0.13 -9.81
N GLY A 62 9.74 1.32 -9.24
CA GLY A 62 8.76 2.30 -9.68
C GLY A 62 8.45 3.33 -8.61
N THR A 63 7.22 3.83 -8.65
CA THR A 63 6.73 4.83 -7.69
C THR A 63 5.38 4.42 -7.14
N VAL A 64 5.16 4.73 -5.86
CA VAL A 64 3.84 4.75 -5.23
C VAL A 64 3.53 6.17 -4.77
N GLY A 65 2.27 6.55 -4.85
CA GLY A 65 1.82 7.90 -4.60
C GLY A 65 0.47 7.93 -3.91
N HIS A 66 0.31 8.91 -3.02
CA HIS A 66 -0.95 9.29 -2.41
C HIS A 66 -1.14 10.78 -2.59
N TYR A 67 -2.34 11.22 -2.94
CA TYR A 67 -2.63 12.59 -3.34
C TYR A 67 -4.01 12.97 -2.86
N GLY A 68 -4.20 14.23 -2.48
CA GLY A 68 -5.51 14.71 -2.07
C GLY A 68 -5.45 15.72 -0.94
N GLY A 69 -6.62 16.00 -0.38
CA GLY A 69 -6.83 16.87 0.76
C GLY A 69 -7.68 16.17 1.83
N PRO A 70 -8.24 16.89 2.81
CA PRO A 70 -8.71 16.33 4.09
C PRO A 70 -9.86 15.33 3.99
N ILE A 71 -10.51 15.23 2.83
CA ILE A 71 -11.66 14.36 2.60
C ILE A 71 -11.49 13.53 1.33
N ASN A 72 -10.95 14.09 0.26
CA ASN A 72 -10.87 13.43 -1.04
C ASN A 72 -9.43 13.04 -1.33
N TYR A 73 -9.25 11.73 -1.54
CA TYR A 73 -7.94 11.11 -1.71
C TYR A 73 -7.90 10.28 -3.00
N SER A 74 -6.69 10.12 -3.50
CA SER A 74 -6.38 9.27 -4.63
C SER A 74 -4.98 8.68 -4.47
N TRP A 75 -4.76 7.52 -5.05
CA TRP A 75 -3.48 6.84 -4.98
C TRP A 75 -3.09 6.29 -6.35
N LYS A 76 -1.79 6.08 -6.51
CA LYS A 76 -1.21 5.51 -7.72
C LYS A 76 -0.05 4.58 -7.37
N ALA A 77 -0.03 3.42 -8.00
CA ALA A 77 1.11 2.51 -8.01
C ALA A 77 1.55 2.34 -9.47
N SER A 78 2.79 2.73 -9.77
CA SER A 78 3.41 2.60 -11.09
C SER A 78 4.66 1.75 -10.95
N THR A 79 4.55 0.45 -11.23
CA THR A 79 5.61 -0.52 -10.98
C THR A 79 6.04 -1.25 -12.24
N LYS A 80 7.35 -1.31 -12.49
CA LYS A 80 7.94 -2.20 -13.47
C LYS A 80 8.40 -3.48 -12.79
N PHE A 81 7.87 -4.60 -13.24
CA PHE A 81 8.42 -5.93 -12.98
C PHE A 81 9.51 -6.26 -14.02
N THR A 82 10.59 -6.87 -13.57
CA THR A 82 11.61 -7.47 -14.44
C THR A 82 11.91 -8.88 -13.95
N ARG A 83 11.71 -9.84 -14.84
CA ARG A 83 11.94 -11.27 -14.60
C ARG A 83 13.43 -11.57 -14.71
N GLY A 84 14.03 -12.09 -13.65
CA GLY A 84 15.38 -12.65 -13.70
C GLY A 84 15.35 -14.13 -14.08
N SER A 85 16.53 -14.77 -14.02
CA SER A 85 16.70 -16.16 -14.46
C SER A 85 15.79 -17.13 -13.69
N GLY A 86 15.29 -18.16 -14.37
CA GLY A 86 14.51 -19.25 -13.80
C GLY A 86 13.12 -18.91 -13.23
N ILE A 87 12.74 -17.64 -13.13
CA ILE A 87 11.36 -17.23 -12.84
C ILE A 87 10.47 -17.54 -14.05
N LYS A 88 9.30 -18.12 -13.82
CA LYS A 88 8.31 -18.50 -14.83
C LYS A 88 7.17 -17.49 -14.92
N ALA A 89 6.67 -17.04 -13.78
CA ALA A 89 5.58 -16.08 -13.67
C ALA A 89 5.78 -15.18 -12.46
N ALA A 90 5.10 -14.03 -12.46
CA ALA A 90 4.95 -13.20 -11.28
C ALA A 90 3.50 -12.75 -11.13
N THR A 91 3.00 -12.76 -9.90
CA THR A 91 1.74 -12.11 -9.52
C THR A 91 2.06 -10.84 -8.76
N LEU A 92 1.67 -9.70 -9.30
CA LEU A 92 1.84 -8.40 -8.65
C LEU A 92 0.56 -7.97 -7.95
N HIS A 93 0.71 -7.35 -6.78
CA HIS A 93 -0.37 -6.68 -6.03
C HIS A 93 0.05 -5.27 -5.68
N ALA A 94 -0.89 -4.32 -5.73
CA ALA A 94 -0.77 -3.07 -4.98
C ALA A 94 -1.72 -3.14 -3.80
N TYR A 95 -1.28 -2.74 -2.62
CA TYR A 95 -2.11 -2.63 -1.43
C TYR A 95 -2.21 -1.14 -1.11
N ALA A 96 -3.41 -0.58 -1.20
CA ALA A 96 -3.72 0.77 -0.77
C ALA A 96 -4.74 0.72 0.37
N ARG A 97 -4.42 1.33 1.51
CA ARG A 97 -5.21 1.25 2.75
C ARG A 97 -5.29 2.61 3.40
N GLY A 98 -6.51 3.10 3.59
CA GLY A 98 -6.79 4.33 4.32
C GLY A 98 -7.40 4.01 5.67
N TYR A 99 -6.94 4.71 6.71
CA TYR A 99 -7.36 4.56 8.09
C TYR A 99 -7.87 5.89 8.61
N GLY A 100 -9.07 5.90 9.17
CA GLY A 100 -9.80 7.14 9.40
C GLY A 100 -10.98 6.98 10.34
N ILE A 101 -11.74 8.06 10.48
CA ILE A 101 -12.87 8.13 11.41
C ILE A 101 -14.05 7.31 10.88
N ILE A 102 -14.63 6.46 11.73
CA ILE A 102 -15.82 5.64 11.48
C ILE A 102 -16.97 6.15 12.37
N GLY A 103 -17.70 7.18 11.91
CA GLY A 103 -18.84 7.74 12.64
C GLY A 103 -18.51 8.06 14.10
N SER A 104 -19.41 7.70 15.03
CA SER A 104 -19.17 7.81 16.48
C SER A 104 -18.36 6.64 17.07
N HIS A 105 -17.94 5.68 16.24
CA HIS A 105 -17.34 4.42 16.69
C HIS A 105 -15.79 4.46 16.79
N GLY A 106 -15.15 5.58 16.42
CA GLY A 106 -13.70 5.78 16.58
C GLY A 106 -12.93 5.71 15.26
N ILE A 107 -11.74 5.13 15.28
CA ILE A 107 -10.84 5.00 14.11
C ILE A 107 -10.95 3.58 13.54
N GLY A 108 -10.89 3.43 12.22
CA GLY A 108 -10.97 2.15 11.54
C GLY A 108 -10.51 2.19 10.09
N LEU A 109 -10.71 1.08 9.36
CA LEU A 109 -10.37 0.99 7.95
C LEU A 109 -11.44 1.71 7.11
N VAL A 110 -11.08 2.83 6.50
CA VAL A 110 -11.99 3.65 5.67
C VAL A 110 -11.85 3.34 4.18
N TYR A 111 -10.70 2.81 3.76
CA TYR A 111 -10.44 2.46 2.38
C TYR A 111 -9.56 1.22 2.25
N SER A 112 -9.89 0.34 1.30
CA SER A 112 -9.08 -0.84 0.99
C SER A 112 -9.19 -1.19 -0.49
N SER A 113 -8.04 -1.25 -1.17
CA SER A 113 -7.94 -1.71 -2.55
C SER A 113 -6.72 -2.60 -2.74
N THR A 114 -6.91 -3.73 -3.42
CA THR A 114 -5.86 -4.72 -3.67
C THR A 114 -5.86 -5.23 -5.11
N PRO A 115 -5.72 -4.36 -6.12
CA PRO A 115 -5.69 -4.84 -7.49
C PRO A 115 -4.48 -5.74 -7.72
N ARG A 116 -4.67 -6.74 -8.57
CA ARG A 116 -3.66 -7.74 -8.89
C ARG A 116 -3.53 -8.02 -10.37
N VAL A 117 -2.40 -8.56 -10.79
CA VAL A 117 -2.23 -9.15 -12.12
C VAL A 117 -1.19 -10.27 -12.07
N THR A 118 -1.38 -11.30 -12.88
CA THR A 118 -0.35 -12.33 -13.12
C THR A 118 0.22 -12.15 -14.52
N THR A 119 1.53 -12.26 -14.65
CA THR A 119 2.24 -12.15 -15.93
C THR A 119 3.32 -13.21 -16.06
N THR A 120 3.51 -13.71 -17.27
CA THR A 120 4.63 -14.58 -17.68
C THR A 120 5.66 -13.83 -18.52
N SER A 121 5.44 -12.53 -18.78
CA SER A 121 6.34 -11.69 -19.55
C SER A 121 7.66 -11.48 -18.82
N SER A 122 8.75 -11.31 -19.57
CA SER A 122 10.07 -10.99 -19.00
C SER A 122 10.13 -9.59 -18.39
N SER A 123 9.24 -8.69 -18.82
CA SER A 123 9.06 -7.34 -18.28
C SER A 123 7.58 -6.98 -18.36
N TYR A 124 7.05 -6.31 -17.34
CA TYR A 124 5.65 -5.89 -17.30
C TYR A 124 5.49 -4.59 -16.51
N TYR A 125 4.65 -3.67 -17.00
CA TYR A 125 4.28 -2.44 -16.29
C TYR A 125 2.93 -2.62 -15.61
N PHE A 126 2.95 -2.63 -14.28
CA PHE A 126 1.79 -2.70 -13.42
C PHE A 126 1.44 -1.30 -12.92
N ASN A 127 0.46 -0.70 -13.59
CA ASN A 127 -0.07 0.62 -13.26
C ASN A 127 -1.47 0.48 -12.68
N ARG A 128 -1.67 0.92 -11.45
CA ARG A 128 -2.97 0.92 -10.75
C ARG A 128 -3.19 2.23 -10.04
N SER A 129 -4.44 2.62 -9.92
CA SER A 129 -4.86 3.83 -9.23
C SER A 129 -6.29 3.68 -8.74
N GLY A 130 -6.67 4.53 -7.80
CA GLY A 130 -8.03 4.64 -7.32
C GLY A 130 -8.23 5.96 -6.58
N SER A 131 -9.48 6.30 -6.32
CA SER A 131 -9.88 7.48 -5.55
C SER A 131 -10.98 7.10 -4.56
N TYR A 132 -11.07 7.84 -3.45
CA TYR A 132 -12.07 7.66 -2.40
C TYR A 132 -12.25 8.92 -1.57
N SER A 133 -13.30 8.95 -0.76
CA SER A 133 -13.56 10.04 0.16
C SER A 133 -13.72 9.51 1.59
N ALA A 134 -12.94 10.04 2.54
CA ALA A 134 -12.98 9.68 3.96
C ALA A 134 -12.28 10.76 4.81
N LEU A 135 -12.58 10.82 6.11
CA LEU A 135 -11.73 11.56 7.06
C LEU A 135 -10.57 10.65 7.48
N GLU A 136 -9.45 10.76 6.78
CA GLU A 136 -8.28 9.91 6.96
C GLU A 136 -7.27 10.51 7.94
N VAL A 137 -6.67 9.66 8.77
CA VAL A 137 -5.61 10.02 9.71
C VAL A 137 -4.29 9.30 9.41
N TYR A 138 -4.33 8.21 8.64
CA TYR A 138 -3.16 7.45 8.24
C TYR A 138 -3.44 6.69 6.92
N PHE A 139 -2.45 6.57 6.06
CA PHE A 139 -2.54 5.85 4.80
C PHE A 139 -1.34 4.93 4.64
N THR A 140 -1.50 3.81 3.95
CA THR A 140 -0.37 2.98 3.53
C THR A 140 -0.54 2.54 2.10
N ILE A 141 0.57 2.56 1.36
CA ILE A 141 0.64 1.97 0.03
C ILE A 141 1.96 1.24 -0.18
N TYR A 142 1.87 0.03 -0.73
CA TYR A 142 3.03 -0.75 -1.16
C TYR A 142 2.66 -1.71 -2.28
N VAL A 143 3.69 -2.24 -2.94
CA VAL A 143 3.54 -3.22 -4.02
C VAL A 143 4.34 -4.47 -3.68
N ASP A 144 3.76 -5.63 -3.97
CA ASP A 144 4.49 -6.89 -3.96
C ASP A 144 4.51 -7.56 -5.33
N ALA A 145 5.47 -8.45 -5.51
CA ALA A 145 5.49 -9.44 -6.58
C ALA A 145 5.81 -10.81 -5.98
N SER A 146 4.87 -11.74 -6.13
CA SER A 146 5.07 -13.16 -5.85
C SER A 146 5.59 -13.84 -7.10
N CYS A 147 6.87 -14.20 -7.10
CA CYS A 147 7.61 -14.70 -8.26
C CYS A 147 7.75 -16.22 -8.16
N SER A 148 7.19 -16.93 -9.14
CA SER A 148 7.11 -18.39 -9.16
C SER A 148 8.12 -18.99 -10.12
N TYR A 149 8.75 -20.09 -9.70
CA TYR A 149 9.69 -20.92 -10.45
C TYR A 149 9.28 -22.39 -10.30
N SER A 150 9.95 -23.32 -10.98
CA SER A 150 9.47 -24.70 -11.11
C SER A 150 9.27 -25.44 -9.79
N SER A 151 10.03 -25.10 -8.75
CA SER A 151 10.01 -25.78 -7.44
C SER A 151 9.45 -24.92 -6.31
N GLY A 152 8.94 -23.71 -6.58
CA GLY A 152 8.40 -22.86 -5.53
C GLY A 152 8.14 -21.41 -5.95
N SER A 153 7.96 -20.55 -4.94
CA SER A 153 7.78 -19.11 -5.14
C SER A 153 8.38 -18.32 -3.98
N TYR A 154 8.75 -17.07 -4.23
CA TYR A 154 9.07 -16.12 -3.16
C TYR A 154 8.51 -14.74 -3.49
N THR A 155 8.33 -13.92 -2.46
CA THR A 155 7.78 -12.57 -2.60
C THR A 155 8.87 -11.51 -2.46
N VAL A 156 8.81 -10.52 -3.34
CA VAL A 156 9.56 -9.26 -3.28
C VAL A 156 8.55 -8.16 -2.96
N LYS A 157 8.84 -7.34 -1.95
CA LYS A 157 7.96 -6.25 -1.52
C LYS A 157 8.70 -4.92 -1.63
N SER A 158 8.02 -3.86 -2.08
CA SER A 158 8.52 -2.50 -1.90
C SER A 158 8.52 -2.15 -0.41
N PRO A 159 9.30 -1.14 0.02
CA PRO A 159 9.04 -0.49 1.29
C PRO A 159 7.58 -0.02 1.36
N LEU A 160 7.04 0.04 2.57
CA LEU A 160 5.80 0.77 2.85
C LEU A 160 6.06 2.25 2.58
N ALA A 161 5.16 2.92 1.88
CA ALA A 161 5.16 4.36 1.81
C ALA A 161 4.37 4.95 2.99
N TRP A 162 5.02 5.94 3.62
CA TRP A 162 4.72 6.79 4.79
C TRP A 162 4.47 6.10 6.15
N GLU A 163 5.44 6.33 7.04
CA GLU A 163 5.37 6.37 8.51
C GLU A 163 5.36 7.84 8.95
#